data_AF-A0A950K3A1-F1
#
_entry.id   AF-A0A950K3A1-F1
#
_cell.length_a   1.000
_cell.length_b   1.000
_cell.length_c   1.000
_cell.angle_alpha   90.00
_cell.angle_beta   90.00
_cell.angle_gamma   90.00
#
_symmetry.space_group_name_H-M   'P 1'
#
loop_
_entity.id
_entity.type
_entity.pdbx_description
1 polymer ?
#
loop_
_entity_poly.entity_id
_entity_poly.type
_entity_poly.pdbx_seq_one_letter_code
_entity_poly.pdbx_strand_id
1 'polypeptide(L)'
;MSGTKTIWRVILSSLIAASLAQAQQAGKDDKPLADDPPVGTGKLILFEDFEGTAAGQIPKGYQKSGAVSVVDDVAHSGRHCLRSDAAPNGARKITLKGDILKELGGSFWGRLYFKVLTPMPDPEKVHSTFVSGAAKSPLHQDDIETRLFGTNLGAKGTYSYLFNVQPHTKRPEFGKGSASKYTYKNEWTLAEWQVDAATQTYRLFIDGAEIKD
;
A
#
# COMPACT_ATOMS: atom_id res chain seq x y z
N MET A 1 1.00 -56.77 39.86
CA MET A 1 1.41 -57.83 38.92
C MET A 1 0.74 -57.58 37.59
N SER A 2 1.52 -57.62 36.50
CA SER A 2 1.13 -57.49 35.08
C SER A 2 0.62 -56.10 34.64
N GLY A 3 1.24 -55.33 33.73
CA GLY A 3 2.33 -55.62 32.82
C GLY A 3 1.95 -55.28 31.37
N THR A 4 2.40 -54.12 30.88
CA THR A 4 2.68 -53.77 29.46
C THR A 4 1.47 -53.66 28.48
N LYS A 5 1.41 -52.80 27.46
CA LYS A 5 2.43 -52.15 26.62
C LYS A 5 1.99 -50.75 26.15
N THR A 6 2.93 -49.82 26.25
CA THR A 6 3.07 -48.58 25.49
C THR A 6 3.24 -48.88 23.99
N ILE A 7 2.55 -48.16 23.09
CA ILE A 7 3.02 -47.93 21.72
C ILE A 7 2.75 -46.46 21.32
N TRP A 8 3.84 -45.70 21.29
CA TRP A 8 3.96 -44.41 20.62
C TRP A 8 3.91 -44.64 19.10
N ARG A 9 3.22 -43.76 18.35
CA ARG A 9 3.49 -43.59 16.91
C ARG A 9 4.15 -42.22 16.71
N VAL A 10 5.47 -42.21 16.88
CA VAL A 10 6.36 -41.24 16.27
C VAL A 10 6.55 -41.68 14.82
N ILE A 11 6.19 -40.84 13.86
CA ILE A 11 6.66 -40.97 12.48
C ILE A 11 7.81 -39.97 12.34
N LEU A 12 9.02 -40.50 12.45
CA LEU A 12 10.28 -39.85 12.11
C LEU A 12 10.97 -40.75 11.08
N SER A 13 11.37 -40.17 9.95
CA SER A 13 12.37 -40.57 8.93
C SER A 13 11.82 -40.18 7.55
N SER A 14 12.49 -39.40 6.71
CA SER A 14 13.93 -39.46 6.43
C SER A 14 14.52 -38.09 6.14
N LEU A 15 15.65 -37.80 6.80
CA LEU A 15 16.67 -36.89 6.31
C LEU A 15 17.27 -37.46 5.02
N ILE A 16 17.32 -36.66 3.97
CA ILE A 16 18.40 -36.73 2.98
C ILE A 16 19.24 -35.47 3.19
N ALA A 17 20.41 -35.66 3.81
CA ALA A 17 21.48 -34.69 3.76
C ALA A 17 22.17 -34.83 2.39
N ALA A 18 22.08 -33.80 1.57
CA ALA A 18 23.01 -33.57 0.47
C ALA A 18 23.56 -32.15 0.61
N SER A 19 24.71 -32.05 1.28
CA SER A 19 25.56 -30.89 1.21
C SER A 19 26.30 -30.91 -0.12
N LEU A 20 25.95 -29.99 -1.02
CA LEU A 20 26.88 -29.49 -2.03
C LEU A 20 26.86 -27.97 -1.93
N ALA A 21 27.93 -27.44 -1.34
CA ALA A 21 28.30 -26.05 -1.47
C ALA A 21 28.61 -25.78 -2.95
N GLN A 22 27.76 -24.98 -3.58
CA GLN A 22 28.19 -24.08 -4.65
C GLN A 22 27.55 -22.73 -4.33
N ALA A 23 28.39 -21.80 -3.86
CA ALA A 23 28.10 -20.39 -3.93
C ALA A 23 27.88 -20.05 -5.41
N GLN A 24 26.62 -20.05 -5.84
CA GLN A 24 26.25 -19.41 -7.09
C GLN A 24 26.14 -17.92 -6.84
N GLN A 25 27.15 -17.24 -7.37
CA GLN A 25 27.19 -15.84 -7.80
C GLN A 25 25.86 -15.11 -7.68
N ALA A 26 25.91 -13.95 -7.02
CA ALA A 26 24.98 -12.85 -7.22
C ALA A 26 24.63 -12.73 -8.72
N GLY A 27 23.42 -13.16 -9.06
CA GLY A 27 22.86 -13.03 -10.39
C GLY A 27 22.77 -11.55 -10.72
N LYS A 28 23.54 -11.14 -11.72
CA LYS A 28 23.38 -9.89 -12.43
C LYS A 28 22.01 -9.85 -13.07
N ASP A 29 21.35 -8.71 -12.92
CA ASP A 29 20.34 -8.16 -13.82
C ASP A 29 19.12 -9.05 -14.11
N ASP A 30 18.20 -9.14 -13.15
CA ASP A 30 16.79 -9.32 -13.51
C ASP A 30 16.27 -7.96 -13.99
N LYS A 31 16.07 -7.86 -15.31
CA LYS A 31 15.33 -6.75 -15.91
C LYS A 31 14.03 -6.52 -15.12
N PRO A 32 13.64 -5.25 -14.87
CA PRO A 32 12.30 -4.95 -14.38
C PRO A 32 11.26 -5.67 -15.24
N LEU A 33 10.21 -6.20 -14.61
CA LEU A 33 9.09 -6.81 -15.33
C LEU A 33 8.67 -5.86 -16.45
N ALA A 34 8.52 -6.40 -17.66
CA ALA A 34 8.34 -5.64 -18.90
C ALA A 34 7.07 -4.76 -18.94
N ASP A 35 6.23 -4.85 -17.90
CA ASP A 35 4.98 -4.11 -17.76
C ASP A 35 5.06 -2.95 -16.74
N ASP A 36 6.20 -2.76 -16.05
CA ASP A 36 6.37 -1.56 -15.24
C ASP A 36 6.52 -0.32 -16.14
N PRO A 37 5.68 0.72 -15.97
CA PRO A 37 5.86 1.96 -16.70
C PRO A 37 7.27 2.50 -16.43
N PRO A 38 7.96 3.03 -17.47
CA PRO A 38 9.35 3.42 -17.37
C PRO A 38 9.59 4.30 -16.15
N VAL A 39 10.65 3.99 -15.40
CA VAL A 39 11.07 4.78 -14.24
C VAL A 39 11.25 6.22 -14.70
N GLY A 40 10.41 7.12 -14.19
CA GLY A 40 10.54 8.54 -14.49
C GLY A 40 11.95 9.02 -14.15
N THR A 41 12.48 9.99 -14.89
CA THR A 41 13.83 10.53 -14.66
C THR A 41 13.95 11.37 -13.38
N GLY A 42 12.88 11.46 -12.59
CA GLY A 42 12.86 12.14 -11.30
C GLY A 42 13.68 11.41 -10.25
N LYS A 43 14.16 12.17 -9.26
CA LYS A 43 14.83 11.62 -8.08
C LYS A 43 13.83 10.75 -7.29
N LEU A 44 14.20 9.50 -7.03
CA LEU A 44 13.47 8.62 -6.13
C LEU A 44 13.73 9.05 -4.68
N ILE A 45 12.69 9.51 -3.99
CA ILE A 45 12.78 10.00 -2.60
C ILE A 45 12.42 8.90 -1.60
N LEU A 46 11.36 8.14 -1.91
CA LEU A 46 10.86 7.06 -1.07
C LEU A 46 10.53 5.87 -1.96
N PHE A 47 10.99 4.70 -1.56
CA PHE A 47 10.68 3.42 -2.18
C PHE A 47 10.54 2.37 -1.09
N GLU A 48 9.48 1.57 -1.18
CA GLU A 48 9.20 0.48 -0.27
C GLU A 48 8.52 -0.64 -1.07
N ASP A 49 9.24 -1.74 -1.28
CA ASP A 49 8.76 -2.96 -1.92
C ASP A 49 8.42 -4.07 -0.92
N PHE A 50 8.68 -3.84 0.37
CA PHE A 50 8.49 -4.75 1.49
C PHE A 50 9.40 -5.98 1.53
N GLU A 51 10.29 -6.17 0.55
CA GLU A 51 11.14 -7.38 0.47
C GLU A 51 12.16 -7.47 1.59
N GLY A 52 12.59 -6.31 2.12
CA GLY A 52 13.50 -6.24 3.26
C GLY A 52 12.84 -6.47 4.62
N THR A 53 11.53 -6.73 4.68
CA THR A 53 10.76 -6.83 5.93
C THR A 53 10.18 -8.23 6.09
N ALA A 54 10.41 -8.85 7.25
CA ALA A 54 9.85 -10.17 7.55
C ALA A 54 8.32 -10.12 7.70
N ALA A 55 7.65 -11.21 7.31
CA ALA A 55 6.22 -11.39 7.54
C ALA A 55 5.84 -11.17 9.03
N GLY A 56 4.71 -10.49 9.26
CA GLY A 56 4.25 -10.06 10.57
C GLY A 56 4.88 -8.76 11.10
N GLN A 57 5.91 -8.22 10.44
CA GLN A 57 6.56 -6.96 10.83
C GLN A 57 6.09 -5.77 10.00
N ILE A 58 6.65 -4.59 10.26
CA ILE A 58 6.54 -3.41 9.41
C ILE A 58 7.95 -2.91 9.05
N PRO A 59 8.11 -2.17 7.94
CA PRO A 59 9.43 -1.68 7.55
C PRO A 59 10.06 -0.78 8.61
N LYS A 60 11.40 -0.80 8.68
CA LYS A 60 12.15 -0.02 9.66
C LYS A 60 11.91 1.48 9.47
N GLY A 61 11.71 2.20 10.57
CA GLY A 61 11.48 3.66 10.56
C GLY A 61 10.00 4.05 10.47
N TYR A 62 9.11 3.11 10.18
CA TYR A 62 7.68 3.35 10.21
C TYR A 62 7.10 3.12 11.62
N GLN A 63 6.04 3.86 11.92
CA GLN A 63 5.17 3.64 13.09
C GLN A 63 3.93 2.87 12.66
N LYS A 64 3.49 1.89 13.45
CA LYS A 64 2.30 1.08 13.19
C LYS A 64 1.10 1.57 13.98
N SER A 65 -0.07 1.59 13.34
CA SER A 65 -1.38 1.72 13.99
C SER A 65 -2.31 0.64 13.44
N GLY A 66 -2.98 -0.10 14.32
CA GLY A 66 -3.95 -1.12 13.95
C GLY A 66 -3.36 -2.40 13.33
N ALA A 67 -4.25 -3.24 12.81
CA ALA A 67 -3.90 -4.52 12.18
C ALA A 67 -3.36 -4.29 10.76
N VAL A 68 -2.05 -4.03 10.68
CA VAL A 68 -1.30 -3.85 9.44
C VAL A 68 0.09 -4.47 9.59
N SER A 69 0.53 -5.25 8.61
CA SER A 69 1.87 -5.87 8.61
C SER A 69 2.24 -6.37 7.23
N VAL A 70 3.52 -6.59 7.02
CA VAL A 70 4.02 -7.32 5.85
C VAL A 70 3.57 -8.78 5.93
N VAL A 71 3.21 -9.35 4.79
CA VAL A 71 2.79 -10.75 4.62
C VAL A 71 3.51 -11.35 3.42
N ASP A 72 3.56 -12.68 3.34
CA ASP A 72 4.26 -13.46 2.31
C ASP A 72 3.36 -14.45 1.56
N ASP A 73 2.05 -14.41 1.80
CA ASP A 73 1.04 -15.26 1.15
C ASP A 73 0.48 -14.65 -0.14
N VAL A 74 0.73 -13.36 -0.37
CA VAL A 74 0.34 -12.61 -1.57
C VAL A 74 1.30 -11.44 -1.79
N ALA A 75 1.64 -11.17 -3.05
CA ALA A 75 2.44 -10.03 -3.43
C ALA A 75 2.10 -9.57 -4.86
N HIS A 76 2.42 -8.31 -5.19
CA HIS A 76 2.40 -7.82 -6.57
C HIS A 76 3.68 -8.21 -7.30
N SER A 77 4.80 -7.83 -6.69
CA SER A 77 6.17 -8.12 -7.09
C SER A 77 6.88 -8.81 -5.94
N GLY A 78 7.88 -9.65 -6.22
CA GLY A 78 8.62 -10.35 -5.18
C GLY A 78 7.76 -11.35 -4.41
N ARG A 79 7.90 -11.37 -3.09
CA ARG A 79 7.20 -12.30 -2.18
C ARG A 79 6.43 -11.60 -1.08
N HIS A 80 6.66 -10.31 -0.83
CA HIS A 80 6.10 -9.59 0.28
C HIS A 80 5.16 -8.46 -0.16
N CYS A 81 4.14 -8.19 0.65
CA CYS A 81 3.38 -6.95 0.55
C CYS A 81 2.86 -6.51 1.92
N LEU A 82 2.48 -5.23 2.05
CA LEU A 82 1.80 -4.74 3.24
C LEU A 82 0.30 -5.07 3.17
N ARG A 83 -0.19 -5.86 4.12
CA ARG A 83 -1.62 -6.14 4.29
C ARG A 83 -2.20 -5.30 5.41
N SER A 84 -3.39 -4.76 5.14
CA SER A 84 -4.24 -4.09 6.12
C SER A 84 -5.50 -4.95 6.32
N ASP A 85 -5.70 -5.46 7.52
CA ASP A 85 -6.83 -6.36 7.79
C ASP A 85 -8.13 -5.56 7.97
N ALA A 86 -9.22 -6.10 7.44
CA ALA A 86 -10.54 -5.50 7.60
C ALA A 86 -10.93 -5.40 9.08
N ALA A 87 -11.52 -4.28 9.49
CA ALA A 87 -12.29 -4.23 10.72
C ALA A 87 -13.23 -3.00 10.75
N PRO A 88 -14.23 -2.98 11.66
CA PRO A 88 -15.36 -2.06 11.59
C PRO A 88 -14.99 -0.57 11.65
N ASN A 89 -13.95 -0.21 12.41
CA ASN A 89 -13.52 1.18 12.59
C ASN A 89 -12.04 1.30 12.97
N GLY A 90 -11.48 2.49 12.89
CA GLY A 90 -10.10 2.79 13.30
C GLY A 90 -9.06 2.70 12.18
N ALA A 91 -7.86 3.22 12.44
CA ALA A 91 -6.78 3.29 11.46
C ALA A 91 -5.95 2.01 11.42
N ARG A 92 -5.76 1.45 10.21
CA ARG A 92 -4.76 0.43 9.89
C ARG A 92 -3.75 1.03 8.93
N LYS A 93 -2.65 1.52 9.46
CA LYS A 93 -1.64 2.22 8.67
C LYS A 93 -0.27 2.12 9.26
N ILE A 94 0.72 2.23 8.38
CA ILE A 94 2.07 2.57 8.76
C ILE A 94 2.31 4.05 8.47
N THR A 95 3.15 4.71 9.26
CA THR A 95 3.43 6.14 9.11
C THR A 95 4.93 6.36 9.19
N LEU A 96 5.51 6.89 8.12
CA LEU A 96 6.88 7.40 8.12
C LEU A 96 6.88 8.87 8.56
N LYS A 97 7.86 9.25 9.36
CA LYS A 97 8.16 10.64 9.71
C LYS A 97 9.65 10.87 9.51
N GLY A 98 10.03 12.10 9.22
CA GLY A 98 11.43 12.50 9.15
C GLY A 98 11.71 13.49 8.03
N ASP A 99 12.94 14.01 8.03
CA ASP A 99 13.35 15.07 7.11
C ASP A 99 13.37 14.63 5.65
N ILE A 100 13.50 13.32 5.38
CA ILE A 100 13.41 12.77 4.02
C ILE A 100 12.11 13.17 3.30
N LEU A 101 11.01 13.33 4.05
CA LEU A 101 9.72 13.71 3.49
C LEU A 101 9.69 15.19 3.06
N LYS A 102 10.58 16.03 3.57
CA LYS A 102 10.70 17.43 3.12
C LYS A 102 11.18 17.52 1.67
N GLU A 103 11.91 16.51 1.21
CA GLU A 103 12.41 16.45 -0.17
C GLU A 103 11.29 16.25 -1.21
N LEU A 104 10.12 15.73 -0.80
CA LEU A 104 8.95 15.62 -1.68
C LEU A 104 8.48 17.00 -2.17
N GLY A 105 8.68 18.03 -1.35
CA GLY A 105 8.24 19.38 -1.67
C GLY A 105 6.74 19.46 -1.98
N GLY A 106 6.37 20.43 -2.83
CA GLY A 106 5.00 20.63 -3.29
C GLY A 106 4.70 20.06 -4.68
N SER A 107 5.69 19.49 -5.38
CA SER A 107 5.51 18.95 -6.73
C SER A 107 6.22 17.61 -6.87
N PHE A 108 5.45 16.54 -7.02
CA PHE A 108 5.96 15.17 -7.05
C PHE A 108 5.00 14.21 -7.75
N TRP A 109 5.54 13.05 -8.08
CA TRP A 109 4.78 11.88 -8.50
C TRP A 109 4.75 10.84 -7.36
N GLY A 110 3.63 10.13 -7.26
CA GLY A 110 3.53 8.95 -6.41
C GLY A 110 2.97 7.76 -7.18
N ARG A 111 3.33 6.56 -6.72
CA ARG A 111 2.92 5.28 -7.29
C ARG A 111 2.58 4.31 -6.16
N LEU A 112 1.51 3.54 -6.32
CA LEU A 112 1.10 2.46 -5.42
C LEU A 112 0.44 1.34 -6.22
N TYR A 113 0.92 0.11 -6.03
CA TYR A 113 0.14 -1.08 -6.38
C TYR A 113 -0.75 -1.44 -5.19
N PHE A 114 -2.07 -1.49 -5.40
CA PHE A 114 -3.02 -1.85 -4.36
C PHE A 114 -3.94 -2.98 -4.80
N LYS A 115 -4.45 -3.73 -3.83
CA LYS A 115 -5.41 -4.81 -4.05
C LYS A 115 -6.42 -4.81 -2.91
N VAL A 116 -7.70 -4.91 -3.25
CA VAL A 116 -8.80 -5.02 -2.28
C VAL A 116 -9.44 -6.38 -2.43
N LEU A 117 -9.42 -7.18 -1.35
CA LEU A 117 -10.01 -8.51 -1.33
C LEU A 117 -11.54 -8.42 -1.42
N THR A 118 -12.13 -9.33 -2.19
CA THR A 118 -13.59 -9.49 -2.33
C THR A 118 -13.99 -10.94 -2.04
N PRO A 119 -15.22 -11.21 -1.54
CA PRO A 119 -16.23 -10.22 -1.13
C PRO A 119 -15.79 -9.42 0.09
N MET A 120 -16.21 -8.14 0.16
CA MET A 120 -15.98 -7.31 1.33
C MET A 120 -16.93 -7.78 2.46
N PRO A 121 -16.43 -8.05 3.68
CA PRO A 121 -17.24 -8.61 4.76
C PRO A 121 -18.38 -7.68 5.23
N ASP A 122 -18.32 -6.38 4.89
CA ASP A 122 -19.39 -5.41 5.12
C ASP A 122 -19.42 -4.38 3.98
N PRO A 123 -20.31 -4.53 2.97
CA PRO A 123 -20.35 -3.66 1.79
C PRO A 123 -21.07 -2.31 2.06
N GLU A 124 -21.20 -1.90 3.32
CA GLU A 124 -21.67 -0.55 3.67
C GLU A 124 -20.74 0.55 3.12
N LYS A 125 -21.08 1.82 3.36
CA LYS A 125 -20.30 2.96 2.85
C LYS A 125 -18.90 2.96 3.47
N VAL A 126 -17.90 2.54 2.71
CA VAL A 126 -16.49 2.56 3.12
C VAL A 126 -15.76 3.71 2.45
N HIS A 127 -15.30 4.66 3.26
CA HIS A 127 -14.34 5.68 2.84
C HIS A 127 -12.93 5.22 3.24
N SER A 128 -12.11 4.87 2.25
CA SER A 128 -10.72 4.47 2.43
C SER A 128 -9.77 5.56 1.99
N THR A 129 -8.75 5.83 2.79
CA THR A 129 -7.57 6.60 2.40
C THR A 129 -6.38 5.66 2.37
N PHE A 130 -5.81 5.43 1.20
CA PHE A 130 -4.65 4.55 1.03
C PHE A 130 -3.34 5.31 1.29
N VAL A 131 -3.26 6.56 0.85
CA VAL A 131 -2.08 7.41 1.02
C VAL A 131 -2.51 8.79 1.50
N SER A 132 -1.92 9.25 2.60
CA SER A 132 -2.04 10.65 3.04
C SER A 132 -0.71 11.25 3.48
N GLY A 133 -0.62 12.58 3.39
CA GLY A 133 0.51 13.39 3.82
C GLY A 133 0.06 14.51 4.74
N ALA A 134 0.94 14.91 5.66
CA ALA A 134 0.78 16.14 6.42
C ALA A 134 1.51 17.28 5.68
N ALA A 135 0.85 18.42 5.51
CA ALA A 135 1.41 19.56 4.80
C ALA A 135 0.91 20.89 5.38
N LYS A 136 1.48 21.99 4.89
CA LYS A 136 0.92 23.35 5.08
C LYS A 136 0.14 23.75 3.83
N SER A 137 -1.02 24.38 4.01
CA SER A 137 -1.76 24.94 2.88
C SER A 137 -0.93 26.01 2.18
N PRO A 138 -0.75 25.96 0.84
CA PRO A 138 -0.01 27.00 0.12
C PRO A 138 -0.74 28.36 0.17
N LEU A 139 -2.08 28.35 0.26
CA LEU A 139 -2.91 29.56 0.30
C LEU A 139 -3.14 30.11 1.72
N HIS A 140 -3.31 29.21 2.69
CA HIS A 140 -3.76 29.60 4.05
C HIS A 140 -2.69 29.39 5.14
N GLN A 141 -1.60 28.69 4.83
CA GLN A 141 -0.48 28.39 5.75
C GLN A 141 -0.86 27.62 7.03
N ASP A 142 -2.07 27.07 7.11
CA ASP A 142 -2.50 26.18 8.18
C ASP A 142 -2.12 24.72 7.90
N ASP A 143 -2.10 23.91 8.96
CA ASP A 143 -1.87 22.47 8.83
C ASP A 143 -3.05 21.78 8.12
N ILE A 144 -2.71 20.93 7.16
CA ILE A 144 -3.67 20.15 6.37
C ILE A 144 -3.22 18.69 6.28
N GLU A 145 -4.17 17.77 6.19
CA GLU A 145 -3.97 16.42 5.67
C GLU A 145 -4.30 16.42 4.18
N THR A 146 -3.36 16.02 3.34
CA THR A 146 -3.59 15.72 1.92
C THR A 146 -3.79 14.22 1.76
N ARG A 147 -5.01 13.78 1.50
CA ARG A 147 -5.37 12.39 1.19
C ARG A 147 -5.18 12.18 -0.30
N LEU A 148 -3.94 11.84 -0.65
CA LEU A 148 -3.43 11.76 -2.02
C LEU A 148 -4.14 10.70 -2.84
N PHE A 149 -4.51 9.57 -2.23
CA PHE A 149 -5.20 8.51 -2.93
C PHE A 149 -6.17 7.78 -1.98
N GLY A 150 -7.42 7.70 -2.40
CA GLY A 150 -8.48 7.03 -1.65
C GLY A 150 -9.65 6.62 -2.53
N THR A 151 -10.64 6.00 -1.91
CA THR A 151 -11.88 5.56 -2.55
C THR A 151 -13.07 5.78 -1.63
N ASN A 152 -14.24 6.02 -2.21
CA ASN A 152 -15.50 6.05 -1.47
C ASN A 152 -16.48 5.06 -2.08
N LEU A 153 -16.68 3.95 -1.37
CA LEU A 153 -17.63 2.91 -1.73
C LEU A 153 -19.04 3.38 -1.39
N GLY A 154 -19.90 3.44 -2.41
CA GLY A 154 -21.31 3.76 -2.25
C GLY A 154 -22.16 2.53 -1.96
N ALA A 155 -23.42 2.76 -1.56
CA ALA A 155 -24.39 1.73 -1.22
C ALA A 155 -24.77 0.76 -2.37
N LYS A 156 -24.30 1.01 -3.59
CA LYS A 156 -24.52 0.16 -4.78
C LYS A 156 -23.34 -0.80 -5.06
N GLY A 157 -22.35 -0.87 -4.15
CA GLY A 157 -21.15 -1.68 -4.34
C GLY A 157 -20.18 -1.14 -5.39
N THR A 158 -20.43 0.06 -5.92
CA THR A 158 -19.46 0.80 -6.76
C THR A 158 -18.77 1.87 -5.93
N TYR A 159 -17.52 2.19 -6.28
CA TYR A 159 -16.76 3.26 -5.64
C TYR A 159 -16.36 4.34 -6.65
N SER A 160 -16.05 5.52 -6.11
CA SER A 160 -15.28 6.58 -6.78
C SER A 160 -13.84 6.60 -6.28
N TYR A 161 -12.91 7.02 -7.13
CA TYR A 161 -11.58 7.45 -6.69
C TYR A 161 -11.65 8.86 -6.10
N LEU A 162 -10.81 9.14 -5.11
CA LEU A 162 -10.83 10.38 -4.36
C LEU A 162 -9.42 10.95 -4.12
N PHE A 163 -9.35 12.28 -4.24
CA PHE A 163 -8.34 13.14 -3.66
C PHE A 163 -9.03 14.15 -2.74
N ASN A 164 -8.62 14.20 -1.47
CA ASN A 164 -9.22 15.10 -0.49
C ASN A 164 -8.15 15.86 0.29
N VAL A 165 -8.44 17.09 0.64
CA VAL A 165 -7.64 17.93 1.54
C VAL A 165 -8.49 18.26 2.73
N GLN A 166 -8.04 17.83 3.92
CA GLN A 166 -8.70 18.10 5.18
C GLN A 166 -7.89 19.15 5.97
N PRO A 167 -8.39 20.38 6.07
CA PRO A 167 -7.84 21.35 7.01
C PRO A 167 -8.01 20.90 8.46
N HIS A 168 -6.99 21.14 9.30
CA HIS A 168 -7.12 20.96 10.75
C HIS A 168 -7.71 22.19 11.45
N THR A 169 -8.13 23.19 10.67
CA THR A 169 -8.85 24.37 11.11
C THR A 169 -10.36 24.21 10.88
N LYS A 170 -11.15 25.27 11.09
CA LYS A 170 -12.60 25.26 10.82
C LYS A 170 -12.96 25.33 9.34
N ARG A 171 -11.98 25.33 8.44
CA ARG A 171 -12.24 25.36 6.99
C ARG A 171 -12.83 24.02 6.54
N PRO A 172 -13.79 24.01 5.61
CA PRO A 172 -14.36 22.77 5.10
C PRO A 172 -13.30 21.92 4.39
N GLU A 173 -13.46 20.60 4.49
CA GLU A 173 -12.77 19.65 3.63
C GLU A 173 -13.15 19.92 2.16
N PHE A 174 -12.17 19.81 1.27
CA PHE A 174 -12.39 19.98 -0.17
C PHE A 174 -11.60 18.93 -0.94
N GLY A 175 -11.95 18.69 -2.20
CA GLY A 175 -11.34 17.62 -2.95
C GLY A 175 -11.94 17.45 -4.33
N LYS A 176 -11.51 16.37 -4.98
CA LYS A 176 -11.92 15.99 -6.32
C LYS A 176 -12.06 14.48 -6.38
N GLY A 177 -13.03 14.00 -7.14
CA GLY A 177 -13.30 12.57 -7.24
C GLY A 177 -13.94 12.21 -8.56
N SER A 178 -13.78 10.94 -8.94
CA SER A 178 -14.40 10.40 -10.13
C SER A 178 -15.89 10.13 -9.94
N ALA A 179 -16.60 9.82 -11.02
CA ALA A 179 -17.89 9.15 -10.93
C ALA A 179 -17.78 7.82 -10.15
N SER A 180 -18.83 7.47 -9.40
CA SER A 180 -18.92 6.20 -8.64
C SER A 180 -19.37 5.05 -9.54
N LYS A 181 -18.45 4.52 -10.35
CA LYS A 181 -18.74 3.49 -11.37
C LYS A 181 -17.77 2.29 -11.34
N TYR A 182 -16.79 2.31 -10.45
CA TYR A 182 -15.75 1.28 -10.38
C TYR A 182 -16.13 0.18 -9.40
N THR A 183 -15.63 -1.03 -9.62
CA THR A 183 -15.82 -2.19 -8.74
C THR A 183 -14.48 -2.81 -8.41
N TYR A 184 -14.36 -3.37 -7.20
CA TYR A 184 -13.14 -4.09 -6.79
C TYR A 184 -13.13 -5.48 -7.43
N LYS A 185 -11.94 -5.91 -7.89
CA LYS A 185 -11.78 -7.17 -8.65
C LYS A 185 -10.91 -8.22 -7.96
N ASN A 186 -10.41 -7.98 -6.74
CA ASN A 186 -9.41 -8.84 -6.10
C ASN A 186 -8.15 -9.05 -6.97
N GLU A 187 -7.78 -8.00 -7.70
CA GLU A 187 -6.62 -7.92 -8.59
C GLU A 187 -5.72 -6.78 -8.10
N TRP A 188 -4.43 -6.85 -8.46
CA TRP A 188 -3.53 -5.72 -8.26
C TRP A 188 -3.87 -4.63 -9.29
N THR A 189 -3.92 -3.40 -8.81
CA THR A 189 -4.22 -2.21 -9.60
C THR A 189 -3.12 -1.19 -9.37
N LEU A 190 -2.61 -0.61 -10.46
CA LEU A 190 -1.62 0.45 -10.41
C LEU A 190 -2.35 1.80 -10.22
N ALA A 191 -2.04 2.50 -9.14
CA ALA A 191 -2.40 3.89 -8.96
C ALA A 191 -1.17 4.78 -9.05
N GLU A 192 -1.23 5.80 -9.91
CA GLU A 192 -0.21 6.83 -10.02
C GLU A 192 -0.85 8.20 -9.91
N TRP A 193 -0.21 9.12 -9.20
CA TRP A 193 -0.71 10.49 -9.08
C TRP A 193 0.41 11.50 -9.23
N GLN A 194 0.03 12.67 -9.72
CA GLN A 194 0.89 13.83 -9.81
C GLN A 194 0.27 14.98 -9.02
N VAL A 195 1.08 15.63 -8.20
CA VAL A 195 0.71 16.81 -7.44
C VAL A 195 1.60 17.96 -7.88
N ASP A 196 1.01 19.15 -8.03
CA ASP A 196 1.75 20.41 -8.11
C ASP A 196 1.05 21.50 -7.28
N ALA A 197 1.73 21.94 -6.22
CA ALA A 197 1.20 22.95 -5.31
C ALA A 197 1.23 24.37 -5.90
N ALA A 198 2.14 24.66 -6.83
CA ALA A 198 2.26 25.98 -7.44
C ALA A 198 1.10 26.23 -8.42
N THR A 199 0.74 25.23 -9.21
CA THR A 199 -0.40 25.30 -10.15
C THR A 199 -1.69 24.73 -9.57
N GLN A 200 -1.68 24.25 -8.32
CA GLN A 200 -2.80 23.58 -7.65
C GLN A 200 -3.39 22.43 -8.50
N THR A 201 -2.51 21.66 -9.12
CA THR A 201 -2.89 20.57 -10.01
C THR A 201 -2.79 19.23 -9.29
N TYR A 202 -3.80 18.40 -9.49
CA TYR A 202 -3.81 17.00 -9.11
C TYR A 202 -4.30 16.17 -10.29
N ARG A 203 -3.55 15.12 -10.64
CA ARG A 203 -3.90 14.15 -11.68
C ARG A 203 -3.78 12.75 -11.11
N LEU A 204 -4.74 11.89 -11.43
CA LEU A 204 -4.76 10.49 -11.02
C LEU A 204 -4.79 9.61 -12.27
N PHE A 205 -4.00 8.55 -12.27
CA PHE A 205 -3.95 7.53 -13.30
C PHE A 205 -4.16 6.17 -12.65
N ILE A 206 -5.00 5.35 -13.27
CA ILE A 206 -5.25 3.98 -12.86
C ILE A 206 -4.93 3.09 -14.05
N ASP A 207 -4.02 2.14 -13.84
CA ASP A 207 -3.51 1.24 -14.88
C ASP A 207 -3.08 2.02 -16.15
N GLY A 208 -2.37 3.15 -15.94
CA GLY A 208 -1.89 4.05 -16.99
C GLY A 208 -2.93 4.99 -17.61
N ALA A 209 -4.23 4.82 -17.30
CA ALA A 209 -5.30 5.68 -17.81
C ALA A 209 -5.63 6.83 -16.84
N GLU A 210 -5.62 8.07 -17.33
CA GLU A 210 -5.99 9.23 -16.52
C GLU A 210 -7.48 9.18 -16.14
N ILE A 211 -7.74 9.30 -14.84
CA ILE A 211 -9.07 9.45 -14.29
C ILE A 211 -9.50 10.90 -14.47
N LYS A 212 -10.50 11.08 -15.33
CA LYS A 212 -11.16 12.36 -15.59
C LYS A 212 -12.49 12.41 -14.84
N ASP A 213 -12.94 13.64 -14.58
CA ASP A 213 -14.25 13.92 -14.02
C ASP A 213 -15.39 13.49 -14.97
#